data_AF-A0A146M5Q4-F1
#
_entry.id   AF-A0A146M5Q4-F1
#
_cell.length_a   1.000
_cell.length_b   1.000
_cell.length_c   1.000
_cell.angle_alpha   90.00
_cell.angle_beta   90.00
_cell.angle_gamma   90.00
#
_symmetry.space_group_name_H-M   'P 1'
#
loop_
_entity.id
_entity.type
_entity.pdbx_description
1 polymer ?
#
loop_
_entity_poly.entity_id
_entity_poly.type
_entity_poly.pdbx_seq_one_letter_code
_entity_poly.pdbx_strand_id
1 'polypeptide(L)'
;MTASLVACGIDPEKCILFQQSKVPQHALFGWVLGTLTTMTRLYHFPQYKEKTETLKDIPLGLFTYPVLQAADILLYKSTQVPIGGDQVQHLHLAQHLVHTFNNKYGVTFPIPEYIVEAHSGAGRIKSLREPEKKMSKSHADPKSRIEITDTPEQILSKIKKAVTDFTSSVKYDPENRPGVSNLIDIHALAVGRTRNEIVDEAVGLDTGKYKLRVADAVIEKLSPIRSEFIRLLDSKDYLVNVLADGSSKAERIASRTWEEVKTRIGFESAQKVKKKTLKTQRQH
;
A
#
# COMPACT_ATOMS: atom_id res chain seq x y z
N MET A 1 3.91 10.85 -6.29
CA MET A 1 3.74 9.39 -6.10
C MET A 1 4.47 8.60 -7.18
N THR A 2 4.12 8.74 -8.47
CA THR A 2 4.83 8.03 -9.56
C THR A 2 6.35 8.23 -9.53
N ALA A 3 6.80 9.50 -9.48
CA ALA A 3 8.22 9.82 -9.35
C ALA A 3 8.86 9.15 -8.12
N SER A 4 8.14 9.10 -7.00
CA SER A 4 8.60 8.48 -5.76
C SER A 4 8.79 6.97 -5.90
N LEU A 5 7.84 6.28 -6.55
CA LEU A 5 7.92 4.83 -6.77
C LEU A 5 9.11 4.48 -7.68
N VAL A 6 9.26 5.21 -8.78
CA VAL A 6 10.38 5.03 -9.71
C VAL A 6 11.72 5.35 -9.03
N ALA A 7 11.79 6.43 -8.27
CA ALA A 7 12.99 6.80 -7.50
C ALA A 7 13.37 5.76 -6.43
N CYS A 8 12.40 5.06 -5.86
CA CYS A 8 12.63 3.94 -4.95
C CYS A 8 13.05 2.65 -5.66
N GLY A 9 13.15 2.64 -7.00
CA GLY A 9 13.63 1.50 -7.79
C GLY A 9 12.54 0.66 -8.45
N ILE A 10 11.27 1.09 -8.47
CA ILE A 10 10.25 0.44 -9.30
C ILE A 10 10.58 0.68 -10.77
N ASP A 11 10.94 -0.40 -11.47
CA ASP A 11 11.28 -0.42 -12.88
C ASP A 11 10.01 -0.59 -13.75
N PRO A 12 9.58 0.45 -14.51
CA PRO A 12 8.37 0.37 -15.34
C PRO A 12 8.42 -0.66 -16.47
N GLU A 13 9.62 -1.14 -16.83
CA GLU A 13 9.76 -2.22 -17.83
C GLU A 13 9.44 -3.59 -17.24
N LYS A 14 9.58 -3.75 -15.91
CA LYS A 14 9.29 -4.99 -15.18
C LYS A 14 7.94 -4.97 -14.49
N CYS A 15 7.46 -3.79 -14.13
CA CYS A 15 6.23 -3.59 -13.38
C CYS A 15 5.24 -2.69 -14.13
N ILE A 16 3.97 -3.08 -14.18
CA ILE A 16 2.92 -2.24 -14.75
C ILE A 16 2.53 -1.16 -13.72
N LEU A 17 3.06 0.04 -13.91
CA LEU A 17 2.75 1.20 -13.06
C LEU A 17 1.68 2.07 -13.72
N PHE A 18 0.51 2.20 -13.10
CA PHE A 18 -0.63 2.91 -13.69
C PHE A 18 -1.48 3.64 -12.66
N GLN A 19 -2.37 4.50 -13.14
CA GLN A 19 -3.36 5.18 -12.32
C GLN A 19 -4.68 4.40 -12.34
N GLN A 20 -5.19 4.00 -11.17
CA GLN A 20 -6.46 3.26 -11.04
C GLN A 20 -7.61 3.90 -11.83
N SER A 21 -7.73 5.24 -11.76
CA SER A 21 -8.79 5.99 -12.44
C SER A 21 -8.72 5.96 -13.97
N LYS A 22 -7.60 5.54 -14.55
CA LYS A 22 -7.44 5.38 -16.01
C LYS A 22 -7.93 4.03 -16.52
N VAL A 23 -8.33 3.11 -15.62
CA VAL A 23 -8.80 1.77 -15.97
C VAL A 23 -10.25 1.63 -15.45
N PRO A 24 -11.27 1.92 -16.28
CA PRO A 24 -12.67 2.00 -15.83
C PRO A 24 -13.22 0.68 -15.27
N GLN A 25 -12.63 -0.45 -15.64
CA GLN A 25 -13.02 -1.79 -15.20
C GLN A 25 -12.94 -1.93 -13.68
N HIS A 26 -12.08 -1.16 -13.00
CA HIS A 26 -12.03 -1.13 -11.53
C HIS A 26 -13.37 -0.70 -10.93
N ALA A 27 -13.95 0.39 -11.42
CA ALA A 27 -15.25 0.88 -10.96
C ALA A 27 -16.39 -0.09 -11.34
N LEU A 28 -16.36 -0.61 -12.58
CA LEU A 28 -17.39 -1.54 -13.06
C LEU A 28 -17.41 -2.83 -12.25
N PHE A 29 -16.25 -3.42 -12.00
CA PHE A 29 -16.17 -4.65 -11.23
C PHE A 29 -16.37 -4.41 -9.74
N GLY A 30 -15.92 -3.27 -9.21
CA GLY A 30 -16.22 -2.83 -7.84
C GLY A 30 -17.73 -2.76 -7.58
N TRP A 31 -18.52 -2.29 -8.55
CA TRP A 31 -19.99 -2.31 -8.46
C TRP A 31 -20.54 -3.74 -8.39
N VAL A 32 -20.10 -4.63 -9.28
CA VAL A 32 -20.54 -6.05 -9.27
C VAL A 32 -20.20 -6.71 -7.94
N LEU A 33 -18.98 -6.55 -7.43
CA LEU A 33 -18.58 -7.08 -6.12
C LEU A 33 -19.39 -6.45 -4.97
N GLY A 34 -19.79 -5.18 -5.10
CA GLY A 34 -20.68 -4.50 -4.17
C GLY A 34 -22.01 -5.22 -3.98
N THR A 35 -22.54 -5.81 -5.06
CA THR A 35 -23.78 -6.62 -5.00
C THR A 35 -23.59 -8.00 -4.35
N LEU A 36 -22.35 -8.40 -4.05
CA LEU A 36 -21.98 -9.68 -3.44
C LEU A 36 -21.51 -9.55 -1.99
N THR A 37 -21.53 -8.34 -1.43
CA THR A 37 -21.21 -8.09 -0.02
C THR A 37 -22.43 -7.52 0.71
N THR A 38 -22.37 -7.50 2.04
CA THR A 38 -23.43 -6.94 2.89
C THR A 38 -22.91 -5.74 3.66
N MET A 39 -23.82 -4.83 4.00
CA MET A 39 -23.52 -3.72 4.90
C MET A 39 -22.91 -4.22 6.22
N THR A 40 -23.51 -5.25 6.83
CA THR A 40 -23.04 -5.82 8.11
C THR A 40 -21.57 -6.22 8.06
N ARG A 41 -21.13 -6.87 6.97
CA ARG A 41 -19.72 -7.27 6.83
C ARG A 41 -18.78 -6.06 6.81
N LEU A 42 -19.16 -5.00 6.08
CA LEU A 42 -18.34 -3.79 5.97
C LEU A 42 -18.34 -2.97 7.26
N TYR A 43 -19.44 -2.97 8.03
CA TYR A 43 -19.53 -2.28 9.33
C TYR A 43 -18.52 -2.80 10.38
N HIS A 44 -18.11 -4.06 10.27
CA HIS A 44 -17.16 -4.65 11.22
C HIS A 44 -15.69 -4.36 10.89
N PHE A 45 -15.38 -3.63 9.81
CA PHE A 45 -14.01 -3.26 9.48
C PHE A 45 -13.42 -2.29 10.52
N PRO A 46 -12.28 -2.63 11.16
CA PRO A 46 -11.63 -1.74 12.13
C PRO A 46 -11.33 -0.35 11.56
N GLN A 47 -10.82 -0.29 10.32
CA GLN A 47 -10.45 0.97 9.67
C GLN A 47 -11.66 1.84 9.34
N TYR A 48 -12.85 1.24 9.18
CA TYR A 48 -14.08 2.02 9.05
C TYR A 48 -14.36 2.71 10.38
N LYS A 49 -14.42 1.96 11.48
CA LYS A 49 -14.66 2.49 12.83
C LYS A 49 -13.67 3.60 13.18
N GLU A 50 -12.37 3.32 13.12
CA GLU A 50 -11.29 4.26 13.45
C GLU A 50 -11.38 5.56 12.64
N LYS A 51 -11.63 5.47 11.32
CA LYS A 51 -11.69 6.66 10.47
C LYS A 51 -12.97 7.45 10.67
N THR A 52 -14.08 6.80 11.01
CA THR A 52 -15.37 7.47 11.23
C THR A 52 -15.44 8.23 12.55
N GLU A 53 -14.66 7.85 13.58
CA GLU A 53 -14.64 8.54 14.89
C GLU A 53 -14.32 10.04 14.79
N THR A 54 -13.54 10.42 13.76
CA THR A 54 -13.08 11.80 13.56
C THR A 54 -13.93 12.60 12.57
N LEU A 55 -14.95 11.99 11.96
CA LEU A 55 -15.74 12.58 10.88
C LEU A 55 -17.18 12.83 11.32
N LYS A 56 -17.68 14.05 11.10
CA LYS A 56 -19.11 14.38 11.34
C LYS A 56 -20.01 13.75 10.29
N ASP A 57 -19.63 13.89 9.02
CA ASP A 57 -20.32 13.31 7.87
C ASP A 57 -19.45 12.22 7.27
N ILE A 58 -19.93 10.98 7.30
CA ILE A 58 -19.17 9.82 6.84
C ILE A 58 -19.38 9.64 5.33
N PRO A 59 -18.33 9.77 4.50
CA PRO A 59 -18.48 9.56 3.06
C PRO A 59 -18.78 8.09 2.74
N LEU A 60 -19.74 7.83 1.85
CA LEU A 60 -20.07 6.46 1.41
C LEU A 60 -18.85 5.70 0.87
N GLY A 61 -17.95 6.40 0.17
CA GLY A 61 -16.71 5.79 -0.33
C GLY A 61 -15.81 5.22 0.78
N LEU A 62 -15.83 5.79 1.99
CA LEU A 62 -15.10 5.25 3.13
C LEU A 62 -15.65 3.89 3.58
N PHE A 63 -16.94 3.65 3.36
CA PHE A 63 -17.59 2.39 3.66
C PHE A 63 -17.35 1.34 2.56
N THR A 64 -17.37 1.76 1.30
CA THR A 64 -17.32 0.84 0.15
C THR A 64 -15.92 0.60 -0.45
N TYR A 65 -14.89 1.40 -0.08
CA TYR A 65 -13.54 1.21 -0.64
C TYR A 65 -12.95 -0.20 -0.48
N PRO A 66 -13.24 -0.99 0.59
CA PRO A 66 -12.69 -2.35 0.68
C PRO A 66 -13.17 -3.25 -0.46
N VAL A 67 -14.35 -2.98 -1.02
CA VAL A 67 -14.90 -3.70 -2.17
C VAL A 67 -14.20 -3.27 -3.46
N LEU A 68 -13.93 -1.98 -3.62
CA LEU A 68 -13.15 -1.48 -4.74
C LEU A 68 -11.72 -2.06 -4.72
N GLN A 69 -11.11 -2.14 -3.53
CA GLN A 69 -9.80 -2.77 -3.33
C GLN A 69 -9.81 -4.26 -3.71
N ALA A 70 -10.90 -4.99 -3.47
CA ALA A 70 -11.03 -6.35 -3.96
C ALA A 70 -11.08 -6.39 -5.50
N ALA A 71 -11.79 -5.46 -6.16
CA ALA A 71 -11.79 -5.35 -7.61
C ALA A 71 -10.39 -5.07 -8.16
N ASP A 72 -9.62 -4.20 -7.48
CA ASP A 72 -8.22 -3.89 -7.84
C ASP A 72 -7.35 -5.14 -7.88
N ILE A 73 -7.53 -6.08 -6.96
CA ILE A 73 -6.76 -7.32 -6.89
C ILE A 73 -7.22 -8.32 -7.95
N LEU A 74 -8.53 -8.50 -8.07
CA LEU A 74 -9.14 -9.58 -8.84
C LEU A 74 -9.15 -9.34 -10.35
N LEU A 75 -9.19 -8.08 -10.81
CA LEU A 75 -9.10 -7.76 -12.24
C LEU A 75 -7.84 -8.30 -12.91
N TYR A 76 -6.75 -8.42 -12.16
CA TYR A 76 -5.47 -8.92 -12.65
C TYR A 76 -5.22 -10.38 -12.26
N LYS A 77 -6.24 -11.07 -11.70
CA LYS A 77 -6.14 -12.45 -11.18
C LYS A 77 -4.91 -12.64 -10.28
N SER A 78 -4.63 -11.64 -9.44
CA SER A 78 -3.44 -11.63 -8.58
C SER A 78 -3.46 -12.83 -7.63
N THR A 79 -2.35 -13.55 -7.56
CA THR A 79 -2.17 -14.70 -6.68
C THR A 79 -1.47 -14.33 -5.37
N GLN A 80 -0.62 -13.31 -5.41
CA GLN A 80 0.16 -12.83 -4.28
C GLN A 80 0.02 -11.32 -4.15
N VAL A 81 -0.30 -10.83 -2.96
CA VAL A 81 -0.51 -9.40 -2.68
C VAL A 81 0.39 -8.98 -1.51
N PRO A 82 1.42 -8.15 -1.77
CA PRO A 82 2.26 -7.61 -0.71
C PRO A 82 1.44 -6.58 0.08
N ILE A 83 1.28 -6.81 1.39
CA ILE A 83 0.48 -5.94 2.25
C ILE A 83 1.15 -5.69 3.60
N GLY A 84 0.88 -4.53 4.18
CA GLY A 84 1.11 -4.29 5.61
C GLY A 84 0.11 -5.05 6.46
N GLY A 85 0.48 -5.34 7.72
CA GLY A 85 -0.40 -6.06 8.66
C GLY A 85 -1.77 -5.39 8.87
N ASP A 86 -1.86 -4.07 8.65
CA ASP A 86 -3.12 -3.30 8.73
C ASP A 86 -4.10 -3.55 7.58
N GLN A 87 -3.71 -4.28 6.52
CA GLN A 87 -4.55 -4.56 5.35
C GLN A 87 -5.03 -6.02 5.28
N VAL A 88 -4.70 -6.86 6.27
CA VAL A 88 -5.04 -8.30 6.27
C VAL A 88 -6.56 -8.51 6.18
N GLN A 89 -7.35 -7.70 6.89
CA GLN A 89 -8.81 -7.78 6.84
C GLN A 89 -9.39 -7.46 5.46
N HIS A 90 -8.78 -6.53 4.71
CA HIS A 90 -9.18 -6.23 3.33
C HIS A 90 -8.93 -7.39 2.41
N LEU A 91 -7.80 -8.09 2.58
CA LEU A 91 -7.53 -9.28 1.79
C LEU A 91 -8.48 -10.42 2.13
N HIS A 92 -8.81 -10.63 3.41
CA HIS A 92 -9.83 -11.62 3.79
C HIS A 92 -11.19 -11.33 3.14
N LEU A 93 -11.57 -10.05 2.98
CA LEU A 93 -12.75 -9.69 2.20
C LEU A 93 -12.60 -10.01 0.71
N ALA A 94 -11.44 -9.75 0.11
CA ALA A 94 -11.20 -10.12 -1.29
C ALA A 94 -11.31 -11.64 -1.49
N GLN A 95 -10.73 -12.45 -0.60
CA GLN A 95 -10.85 -13.91 -0.61
C GLN A 95 -12.31 -14.37 -0.44
N HIS A 96 -13.05 -13.76 0.50
CA HIS A 96 -14.48 -14.04 0.67
C HIS A 96 -15.28 -13.72 -0.60
N LEU A 97 -15.00 -12.59 -1.26
CA LEU A 97 -15.64 -12.20 -2.51
C LEU A 97 -15.30 -13.16 -3.65
N VAL A 98 -14.07 -13.68 -3.71
CA VAL A 98 -13.69 -14.76 -4.66
C VAL A 98 -14.54 -16.00 -4.44
N HIS A 99 -14.66 -16.49 -3.20
CA HIS A 99 -15.49 -17.65 -2.88
C HIS A 99 -16.95 -17.43 -3.28
N THR A 100 -17.52 -16.29 -2.89
CA THR A 100 -18.91 -15.93 -3.21
C THR A 100 -19.13 -15.86 -4.72
N PHE A 101 -18.23 -15.20 -5.46
CA PHE A 101 -18.33 -15.08 -6.92
C PHE A 101 -18.20 -16.46 -7.60
N ASN A 102 -17.17 -17.23 -7.25
CA ASN A 102 -16.89 -18.53 -7.85
C ASN A 102 -18.00 -19.54 -7.57
N ASN A 103 -18.58 -19.54 -6.36
CA ASN A 103 -19.70 -20.41 -6.00
C ASN A 103 -20.97 -20.03 -6.77
N LYS A 104 -21.22 -18.73 -6.95
CA LYS A 104 -22.45 -18.24 -7.59
C LYS A 104 -22.42 -18.31 -9.11
N TYR A 105 -21.29 -18.00 -9.74
CA TYR A 105 -21.17 -17.84 -11.19
C TYR A 105 -20.19 -18.82 -11.86
N GLY A 106 -19.53 -19.67 -11.08
CA GLY A 106 -18.52 -20.62 -11.52
C GLY A 106 -17.09 -20.11 -11.32
N VAL A 107 -16.16 -21.05 -11.18
CA VAL A 107 -14.73 -20.77 -10.90
C VAL A 107 -14.14 -19.85 -11.97
N THR A 108 -13.74 -18.65 -11.54
CA THR A 108 -13.29 -17.55 -12.41
C THR A 108 -11.98 -16.94 -11.88
N PHE A 109 -11.88 -16.77 -10.55
CA PHE A 109 -10.75 -16.11 -9.90
C PHE A 109 -9.95 -17.07 -9.02
N PRO A 110 -8.61 -16.96 -9.02
CA PRO A 110 -7.79 -17.58 -7.97
C PRO A 110 -8.03 -16.85 -6.64
N ILE A 111 -7.78 -17.56 -5.53
CA ILE A 111 -7.82 -16.95 -4.19
C ILE A 111 -6.48 -16.24 -3.98
N PRO A 112 -6.46 -14.92 -3.74
CA PRO A 112 -5.22 -14.20 -3.51
C PRO A 112 -4.67 -14.50 -2.12
N GLU A 113 -3.36 -14.73 -2.01
CA GLU A 113 -2.63 -14.87 -0.76
C GLU A 113 -1.90 -13.56 -0.42
N TYR A 114 -1.72 -13.28 0.87
CA TYR A 114 -0.92 -12.14 1.30
C TYR A 114 0.52 -12.56 1.54
N ILE A 115 1.43 -11.68 1.17
CA ILE A 115 2.81 -11.73 1.64
C ILE A 115 2.90 -10.72 2.78
N VAL A 116 3.00 -11.20 4.02
CA VAL A 116 3.47 -10.34 5.12
C VAL A 116 4.98 -10.28 5.00
N GLU A 117 5.54 -9.09 4.85
CA GLU A 117 6.99 -8.92 4.99
C GLU A 117 7.41 -9.25 6.44
N ALA A 118 7.72 -10.52 6.67
CA ALA A 118 8.19 -11.03 7.96
C ALA A 118 9.64 -10.60 8.28
N HIS A 119 10.37 -10.07 7.30
CA HIS A 119 11.84 -9.99 7.32
C HIS A 119 12.42 -8.61 7.65
N SER A 120 11.61 -7.63 8.02
CA SER A 120 12.15 -6.33 8.40
C SER A 120 11.25 -5.69 9.45
N GLY A 121 11.83 -5.24 10.57
CA GLY A 121 11.16 -4.36 11.53
C GLY A 121 10.51 -3.09 10.91
N ALA A 122 10.70 -2.87 9.60
CA ALA A 122 10.08 -1.84 8.76
C ALA A 122 8.54 -1.80 8.86
N GLY A 123 7.86 -2.93 9.06
CA GLY A 123 6.40 -2.96 9.24
C GLY A 123 5.90 -2.23 10.49
N ARG A 124 6.81 -1.83 11.39
CA ARG A 124 6.52 -1.30 12.74
C ARG A 124 7.24 0.01 13.06
N ILE A 125 7.74 0.75 12.07
CA ILE A 125 8.33 2.07 12.35
C ILE A 125 7.28 2.98 13.00
N LYS A 126 7.62 3.49 14.17
CA LYS A 126 6.72 4.27 15.02
C LYS A 126 6.92 5.78 14.78
N SER A 127 5.93 6.56 15.18
CA SER A 127 6.00 8.03 15.11
C SER A 127 7.19 8.55 15.92
N LEU A 128 7.91 9.53 15.38
CA LEU A 128 8.99 10.22 16.08
C LEU A 128 8.48 11.08 17.25
N ARG A 129 7.18 11.38 17.29
CA ARG A 129 6.55 12.23 18.31
C ARG A 129 5.70 11.45 19.30
N GLU A 130 5.14 10.32 18.85
CA GLU A 130 4.30 9.43 19.64
C GLU A 130 4.81 8.00 19.47
N PRO A 131 5.88 7.59 20.20
CA PRO A 131 6.52 6.30 20.03
C PRO A 131 5.66 5.08 20.38
N GLU A 132 4.38 5.25 20.71
CA GLU A 132 3.42 4.14 20.83
C GLU A 132 2.59 3.94 19.56
N LYS A 133 2.52 4.95 18.70
CA LYS A 133 1.72 4.92 17.48
C LYS A 133 2.59 4.61 16.27
N LYS A 134 2.04 3.85 15.33
CA LYS A 134 2.65 3.64 14.02
C LYS A 134 2.85 4.98 13.31
N MET A 135 3.96 5.13 12.58
CA MET A 135 4.18 6.31 11.75
C MET A 135 3.07 6.40 10.69
N SER A 136 2.44 7.58 10.58
CA SER A 136 1.33 7.80 9.65
C SER A 136 1.63 8.95 8.69
N LYS A 137 1.44 8.70 7.40
CA LYS A 137 1.57 9.70 6.33
C LYS A 137 0.59 10.87 6.46
N SER A 138 -0.56 10.63 7.10
CA SER A 138 -1.64 11.62 7.25
C SER A 138 -1.67 12.27 8.63
N HIS A 139 -0.67 12.03 9.48
CA HIS A 139 -0.61 12.67 10.78
C HIS A 139 -0.46 14.19 10.63
N ALA A 140 -1.18 14.96 11.45
CA ALA A 140 -1.23 16.42 11.35
C ALA A 140 0.14 17.07 11.59
N ASP A 141 0.93 16.52 12.52
CA ASP A 141 2.31 16.98 12.78
C ASP A 141 3.29 16.35 11.78
N PRO A 142 3.93 17.11 10.86
CA PRO A 142 4.93 16.58 9.92
C PRO A 142 6.20 16.08 10.60
N LYS A 143 6.48 16.50 11.85
CA LYS A 143 7.64 16.02 12.62
C LYS A 143 7.47 14.61 13.16
N SER A 144 6.26 14.06 13.09
CA SER A 144 5.97 12.66 13.45
C SER A 144 6.58 11.63 12.50
N ARG A 145 6.98 12.04 11.29
CA ARG A 145 7.39 11.15 10.21
C ARG A 145 8.56 11.68 9.40
N ILE A 146 9.30 10.77 8.78
CA ILE A 146 10.31 11.10 7.76
C ILE A 146 9.69 10.82 6.39
N GLU A 147 9.72 11.81 5.52
CA GLU A 147 9.31 11.66 4.13
C GLU A 147 10.53 11.35 3.26
N ILE A 148 10.39 10.47 2.28
CA ILE A 148 11.47 10.15 1.33
C ILE A 148 11.93 11.34 0.49
N THR A 149 11.15 12.43 0.51
CA THR A 149 11.43 13.70 -0.16
C THR A 149 11.99 14.77 0.78
N ASP A 150 12.10 14.49 2.09
CA ASP A 150 12.65 15.44 3.07
C ASP A 150 14.11 15.79 2.70
N THR A 151 14.49 17.05 2.88
CA THR A 151 15.88 17.49 2.75
C THR A 151 16.74 16.97 3.92
N PRO A 152 18.08 16.93 3.77
CA PRO A 152 18.97 16.57 4.88
C PRO A 152 18.70 17.36 6.16
N GLU A 153 18.44 18.66 6.04
CA GLU A 153 18.16 19.56 7.16
C GLU A 153 16.82 19.22 7.84
N GLN A 154 15.82 18.84 7.06
CA GLN A 154 14.53 18.40 7.57
C GLN A 154 14.65 17.07 8.31
N ILE A 155 15.35 16.08 7.73
CA ILE A 155 15.61 14.77 8.37
C ILE A 155 16.33 14.98 9.70
N LEU A 156 17.42 15.75 9.69
CA LEU A 156 18.21 16.07 10.89
C LEU A 156 17.35 16.74 11.97
N SER A 157 16.58 17.76 11.60
CA SER A 157 15.70 18.50 12.52
C SER A 157 14.63 17.59 13.14
N LYS A 158 14.02 16.70 12.34
CA LYS A 158 12.98 15.77 12.81
C LYS A 158 13.55 14.71 13.75
N ILE A 159 14.67 14.07 13.41
CA ILE A 159 15.32 13.06 14.25
C ILE A 159 15.86 13.66 15.54
N LYS A 160 16.48 14.85 15.48
CA LYS A 160 16.94 15.57 16.68
C LYS A 160 15.79 15.86 17.66
N LYS A 161 14.59 16.12 17.14
CA LYS A 161 13.36 16.39 17.91
C LYS A 161 12.52 15.15 18.19
N ALA A 162 12.99 13.95 17.84
CA ALA A 162 12.31 12.71 18.17
C ALA A 162 12.19 12.56 19.69
N VAL A 163 11.04 12.12 20.17
CA VAL A 163 10.77 11.89 21.59
C VAL A 163 11.56 10.68 22.07
N THR A 164 12.31 10.87 23.16
CA THR A 164 13.08 9.84 23.86
C THR A 164 12.91 10.04 25.36
N ASP A 165 13.27 9.03 26.15
CA ASP A 165 13.36 9.16 27.60
C ASP A 165 14.57 10.00 28.06
N PHE A 166 14.69 10.21 29.37
CA PHE A 166 15.76 10.98 30.01
C PHE A 166 17.04 10.15 30.28
N THR A 167 17.07 8.88 29.92
CA THR A 167 18.24 8.02 30.11
C THR A 167 19.22 8.24 28.96
N SER A 168 20.48 8.49 29.30
CA SER A 168 21.51 8.80 28.29
C SER A 168 21.97 7.59 27.47
N SER A 169 21.87 6.38 28.02
CA SER A 169 22.34 5.16 27.33
C SER A 169 21.47 4.80 26.13
N VAL A 170 22.07 4.26 25.07
CA VAL A 170 21.35 3.72 23.90
C VAL A 170 21.16 2.22 24.10
N LYS A 171 19.94 1.79 24.48
CA LYS A 171 19.59 0.38 24.67
C LYS A 171 18.25 0.10 24.01
N TYR A 172 18.14 -1.09 23.41
CA TYR A 172 16.89 -1.57 22.84
C TYR A 172 16.00 -2.12 23.95
N ASP A 173 14.90 -1.42 24.21
CA ASP A 173 13.85 -1.81 25.14
C ASP A 173 12.53 -1.20 24.63
N PRO A 174 11.78 -1.92 23.77
CA PRO A 174 10.59 -1.37 23.13
C PRO A 174 9.42 -1.15 24.09
N GLU A 175 9.44 -1.76 25.27
CA GLU A 175 8.39 -1.64 26.30
C GLU A 175 8.61 -0.40 27.17
N ASN A 176 9.82 -0.23 27.71
CA ASN A 176 10.11 0.88 28.62
C ASN A 176 10.74 2.09 27.92
N ARG A 177 11.34 1.89 26.74
CA ARG A 177 12.08 2.91 25.97
C ARG A 177 11.69 2.94 24.49
N PRO A 178 10.39 3.07 24.19
CA PRO A 178 9.85 2.95 22.84
C PRO A 178 10.47 3.93 21.84
N GLY A 179 10.79 5.16 22.28
CA GLY A 179 11.41 6.19 21.43
C GLY A 179 12.84 5.84 21.00
N VAL A 180 13.68 5.38 21.93
CA VAL A 180 15.07 4.99 21.64
C VAL A 180 15.10 3.70 20.81
N SER A 181 14.24 2.73 21.14
CA SER A 181 14.10 1.49 20.37
C SER A 181 13.66 1.75 18.93
N ASN A 182 12.74 2.69 18.70
CA ASN A 182 12.34 3.10 17.36
C ASN A 182 13.51 3.73 16.57
N LEU A 183 14.36 4.54 17.22
CA LEU A 183 15.55 5.10 16.57
C LEU A 183 16.57 4.02 16.21
N ILE A 184 16.75 3.00 17.05
CA ILE A 184 17.58 1.82 16.74
C ILE A 184 17.01 1.06 15.56
N ASP A 185 15.69 0.83 15.52
CA ASP A 185 15.01 0.18 14.39
C ASP A 185 15.20 0.96 13.08
N ILE A 186 15.04 2.28 13.11
CA ILE A 186 15.26 3.15 11.94
C ILE A 186 16.73 3.07 11.47
N HIS A 187 17.67 3.16 12.41
CA HIS A 187 19.10 3.12 12.10
C HIS A 187 19.49 1.77 11.46
N ALA A 188 19.10 0.66 12.08
CA ALA A 188 19.33 -0.69 11.58
C ALA A 188 18.82 -0.88 10.14
N LEU A 189 17.62 -0.39 9.84
CA LEU A 189 17.04 -0.45 8.50
C LEU A 189 17.75 0.46 7.49
N ALA A 190 18.20 1.64 7.91
CA ALA A 190 18.87 2.58 7.02
C ALA A 190 20.20 1.99 6.50
N VAL A 191 20.98 1.35 7.38
CA VAL A 191 22.30 0.79 7.04
C VAL A 191 22.28 -0.71 6.70
N GLY A 192 21.15 -1.40 6.88
CA GLY A 192 21.02 -2.83 6.60
C GLY A 192 21.75 -3.73 7.60
N ARG A 193 21.76 -3.35 8.88
CA ARG A 193 22.41 -4.09 9.98
C ARG A 193 21.40 -4.57 11.03
N THR A 194 21.83 -5.46 11.91
CA THR A 194 21.02 -5.94 13.03
C THR A 194 20.96 -4.93 14.18
N ARG A 195 19.91 -5.01 15.00
CA ARG A 195 19.76 -4.16 16.19
C ARG A 195 20.93 -4.29 17.17
N ASN A 196 21.47 -5.50 17.31
CA ASN A 196 22.57 -5.78 18.23
C ASN A 196 23.84 -5.04 17.79
N GLU A 197 24.19 -5.12 16.50
CA GLU A 197 25.32 -4.37 15.94
C GLU A 197 25.17 -2.86 16.17
N ILE A 198 23.96 -2.33 15.97
CA ILE A 198 23.68 -0.90 16.22
C ILE A 198 23.85 -0.52 17.69
N VAL A 199 23.38 -1.36 18.62
CA VAL A 199 23.50 -1.11 20.06
C VAL A 199 24.97 -1.17 20.49
N ASP A 200 25.74 -2.14 19.98
CA ASP A 200 27.16 -2.30 20.28
C ASP A 200 27.98 -1.11 19.76
N GLU A 201 27.68 -0.62 18.55
CA GLU A 201 28.30 0.59 17.98
C GLU A 201 27.92 1.88 18.72
N ALA A 202 26.76 1.89 19.41
CA ALA A 202 26.28 3.04 20.16
C ALA A 202 26.81 3.12 21.59
N VAL A 203 27.63 2.14 22.04
CA VAL A 203 28.24 2.14 23.38
C VAL A 203 29.07 3.41 23.59
N GLY A 204 28.83 4.09 24.71
CA GLY A 204 29.51 5.34 25.07
C GLY A 204 28.93 6.60 24.40
N LEU A 205 27.95 6.47 23.51
CA LEU A 205 27.19 7.62 23.00
C LEU A 205 26.03 7.96 23.95
N ASP A 206 25.82 9.26 24.15
CA ASP A 206 24.58 9.76 24.70
C ASP A 206 23.48 9.78 23.63
N THR A 207 22.21 9.75 24.05
CA THR A 207 21.03 9.79 23.18
C THR A 207 21.03 10.98 22.20
N GLY A 208 21.62 12.12 22.57
CA GLY A 208 21.71 13.30 21.70
C GLY A 208 22.67 13.09 20.54
N LYS A 209 23.89 12.61 20.82
CA LYS A 209 24.88 12.22 19.80
C LYS A 209 24.39 11.07 18.94
N TYR A 210 23.69 10.11 19.55
CA TYR A 210 23.11 8.99 18.82
C TYR A 210 22.07 9.44 17.80
N LYS A 211 21.19 10.41 18.15
CA LYS A 211 20.25 11.00 17.18
C LYS A 211 20.94 11.60 15.96
N LEU A 212 22.14 12.17 16.10
CA LEU A 212 22.91 12.68 14.96
C LEU A 212 23.36 11.54 14.04
N ARG A 213 23.85 10.42 14.61
CA ARG A 213 24.22 9.22 13.82
C ARG A 213 23.04 8.64 13.05
N VAL A 214 21.87 8.55 13.70
CA VAL A 214 20.65 8.08 13.02
C VAL A 214 20.25 9.03 11.89
N ALA A 215 20.40 10.35 12.08
CA ALA A 215 20.13 11.31 11.02
C ALA A 215 21.07 11.13 9.84
N ASP A 216 22.38 11.01 10.08
CA ASP A 216 23.37 10.80 9.02
C ASP A 216 23.07 9.53 8.21
N ALA A 217 22.78 8.41 8.89
CA ALA A 217 22.45 7.14 8.25
C ALA A 217 21.18 7.23 7.37
N VAL A 218 20.13 7.91 7.86
CA VAL A 218 18.89 8.09 7.10
C VAL A 218 19.11 9.03 5.91
N ILE A 219 19.89 10.10 6.09
CA ILE A 219 20.26 11.03 5.01
C ILE A 219 21.02 10.29 3.92
N GLU A 220 22.04 9.50 4.29
CA GLU A 220 22.83 8.72 3.34
C GLU A 220 21.94 7.75 2.54
N LYS A 221 21.04 7.04 3.23
CA LYS A 221 20.11 6.10 2.60
C LYS A 221 19.14 6.77 1.63
N LEU A 222 18.59 7.92 2.00
CA LEU A 222 17.54 8.61 1.23
C LEU A 222 18.07 9.57 0.17
N SER A 223 19.33 10.02 0.28
CA SER A 223 19.95 10.96 -0.67
C SER A 223 19.87 10.51 -2.14
N PRO A 224 20.25 9.27 -2.52
CA PRO A 224 20.14 8.84 -3.91
C PRO A 224 18.68 8.80 -4.40
N ILE A 225 17.75 8.37 -3.55
CA ILE A 225 16.31 8.33 -3.85
C ILE A 225 15.79 9.76 -4.07
N ARG A 226 16.16 10.71 -3.21
CA ARG A 226 15.76 12.11 -3.33
C ARG A 226 16.31 12.76 -4.59
N SER A 227 17.58 12.53 -4.90
CA SER A 227 18.22 13.06 -6.11
C SER A 227 17.51 12.56 -7.37
N GLU A 228 17.20 11.26 -7.42
CA GLU A 228 16.44 10.66 -8.52
C GLU A 228 15.02 11.20 -8.59
N PHE A 229 14.35 11.36 -7.44
CA PHE A 229 13.02 11.95 -7.37
C PHE A 229 12.99 13.38 -7.95
N ILE A 230 13.97 14.23 -7.62
CA ILE A 230 14.08 15.59 -8.16
C ILE A 230 14.30 15.54 -9.68
N ARG A 231 15.24 14.72 -10.14
CA ARG A 231 15.51 14.54 -11.58
C ARG A 231 14.24 14.10 -12.35
N LEU A 232 13.46 13.20 -11.76
CA LEU A 232 12.20 12.72 -12.34
C LEU A 232 11.12 13.80 -12.38
N LEU A 233 11.07 14.70 -11.39
CA LEU A 233 10.13 15.83 -11.40
C LEU A 233 10.41 16.84 -12.52
N ASP A 234 11.68 16.97 -12.92
CA ASP A 234 12.06 17.78 -14.09
C ASP A 234 11.75 17.06 -15.41
N SER A 235 11.59 15.73 -15.38
CA SER A 235 11.28 14.87 -16.53
C SER A 235 9.80 14.49 -16.60
N LYS A 236 8.89 15.48 -16.59
CA LYS A 236 7.44 15.24 -16.51
C LYS A 236 6.91 14.38 -17.65
N ASP A 237 7.40 14.59 -18.88
CA ASP A 237 6.95 13.83 -20.06
C ASP A 237 7.27 12.34 -19.93
N TYR A 238 8.43 12.00 -19.36
CA TYR A 238 8.78 10.61 -19.05
C TYR A 238 7.76 9.99 -18.09
N LEU A 239 7.42 10.67 -16.99
CA LEU A 239 6.45 10.16 -16.01
C LEU A 239 5.05 10.00 -16.61
N VAL A 240 4.63 10.91 -17.49
CA VAL A 240 3.37 10.81 -18.21
C VAL A 240 3.38 9.60 -19.14
N ASN A 241 4.45 9.39 -19.90
CA ASN A 241 4.60 8.26 -20.81
C ASN A 241 4.58 6.92 -20.06
N VAL A 242 5.30 6.82 -18.94
CA VAL A 242 5.28 5.65 -18.04
C VAL A 242 3.85 5.31 -17.61
N LEU A 243 3.09 6.32 -17.15
CA LEU A 243 1.71 6.10 -16.72
C LEU A 243 0.77 5.78 -17.88
N ALA A 244 0.96 6.37 -19.06
CA ALA A 244 0.14 6.12 -20.24
C ALA A 244 0.32 4.68 -20.75
N ASP A 245 1.56 4.23 -20.86
CA ASP A 245 1.89 2.86 -21.25
C ASP A 245 1.40 1.86 -20.20
N GLY A 246 1.67 2.11 -18.92
CA GLY A 246 1.19 1.27 -17.83
C GLY A 246 -0.34 1.18 -17.78
N SER A 247 -1.06 2.29 -17.99
CA SER A 247 -2.52 2.29 -18.03
C SER A 247 -3.06 1.47 -19.20
N SER A 248 -2.43 1.59 -20.38
CA SER A 248 -2.81 0.80 -21.57
C SER A 248 -2.59 -0.70 -21.36
N LYS A 249 -1.46 -1.08 -20.76
CA LYS A 249 -1.15 -2.47 -20.40
C LYS A 249 -2.15 -3.01 -19.37
N ALA A 250 -2.44 -2.23 -18.33
CA ALA A 250 -3.39 -2.59 -17.27
C ALA A 250 -4.82 -2.75 -17.81
N GLU A 251 -5.30 -1.78 -18.60
CA GLU A 251 -6.63 -1.81 -19.20
C GLU A 251 -6.83 -3.03 -20.10
N ARG A 252 -5.81 -3.42 -20.87
CA ARG A 252 -5.88 -4.62 -21.70
C ARG A 252 -6.08 -5.90 -20.87
N ILE A 253 -5.44 -6.02 -19.71
CA ILE A 253 -5.60 -7.17 -18.81
C ILE A 253 -6.99 -7.11 -18.15
N ALA A 254 -7.31 -5.97 -17.53
CA ALA A 254 -8.56 -5.76 -16.83
C ALA A 254 -9.79 -5.93 -17.75
N SER A 255 -9.70 -5.49 -19.01
CA SER A 255 -10.76 -5.66 -20.02
C SER A 255 -11.05 -7.13 -20.30
N ARG A 256 -10.01 -7.97 -20.42
CA ARG A 256 -10.20 -9.42 -20.65
C ARG A 256 -10.91 -10.08 -19.47
N THR A 257 -10.47 -9.77 -18.26
CA THR A 257 -11.12 -10.26 -17.04
C THR A 257 -12.56 -9.74 -16.94
N TRP A 258 -12.81 -8.49 -17.31
CA TRP A 258 -14.14 -7.91 -17.30
C TRP A 258 -15.09 -8.57 -18.30
N GLU A 259 -14.63 -8.93 -19.50
CA GLU A 259 -15.44 -9.72 -20.45
C GLU A 259 -15.84 -11.08 -19.86
N GLU A 260 -14.91 -11.76 -19.18
CA GLU A 260 -15.20 -13.03 -18.48
C GLU A 260 -16.26 -12.81 -17.39
N VAL A 261 -16.11 -11.78 -16.56
CA VAL A 261 -17.10 -11.41 -15.54
C VAL A 261 -18.46 -11.16 -16.16
N LYS A 262 -18.55 -10.37 -17.24
CA LYS A 262 -19.82 -10.07 -17.91
C LYS A 262 -20.52 -11.34 -18.40
N THR A 263 -19.78 -12.26 -19.01
CA THR A 263 -20.35 -13.55 -19.44
C THR A 263 -20.84 -14.36 -18.23
N ARG A 264 -20.06 -14.41 -17.14
CA ARG A 264 -20.39 -15.15 -15.91
C ARG A 264 -21.65 -14.62 -15.22
N ILE A 265 -21.85 -13.30 -15.18
CA ILE A 265 -23.01 -12.66 -14.54
C ILE A 265 -24.19 -12.47 -15.51
N GLY A 266 -24.07 -12.90 -16.77
CA GLY A 266 -25.16 -12.83 -17.75
C GLY A 266 -25.39 -11.44 -18.37
N PHE A 267 -24.39 -10.55 -18.38
CA PHE A 267 -24.46 -9.21 -18.99
C PHE A 267 -24.34 -9.21 -20.52
N GLU A 268 -24.31 -10.37 -21.18
CA GLU A 268 -24.16 -10.42 -22.62
C GLU A 268 -25.28 -9.64 -23.33
N SER A 269 -24.88 -8.76 -24.25
CA SER A 269 -25.77 -8.06 -25.17
C SER A 269 -26.67 -9.08 -25.90
N ALA A 270 -27.97 -8.80 -25.99
CA ALA A 270 -28.98 -9.61 -26.68
C ALA A 270 -28.59 -10.03 -28.13
N GLN A 271 -27.59 -9.37 -28.75
CA GLN A 271 -27.06 -9.73 -30.06
C GLN A 271 -26.25 -11.04 -30.10
N LYS A 272 -25.53 -11.42 -29.02
CA LYS A 272 -24.82 -12.71 -28.96
C LYS A 272 -25.76 -13.88 -28.71
N VAL A 273 -26.80 -13.67 -27.90
CA VAL A 273 -27.89 -14.64 -27.68
C VAL A 273 -28.58 -14.94 -29.02
N LYS A 274 -28.96 -13.92 -29.80
CA LYS A 274 -29.54 -14.11 -31.14
C LYS A 274 -28.65 -14.94 -32.08
N LYS A 275 -27.33 -14.71 -32.13
CA LYS A 275 -26.41 -15.50 -32.98
C LYS A 275 -26.30 -16.97 -32.55
N LYS A 276 -26.43 -17.27 -31.24
CA LYS A 276 -26.44 -18.64 -30.73
C LYS A 276 -27.75 -19.34 -31.08
N THR A 277 -28.90 -18.70 -30.86
CA THR A 277 -30.23 -19.23 -31.18
C THR A 277 -30.42 -19.47 -32.69
N LEU A 278 -29.92 -18.57 -33.54
CA LEU A 278 -29.99 -18.71 -35.01
C LEU A 278 -29.09 -19.82 -35.56
N LYS A 279 -28.00 -20.19 -34.86
CA LYS A 279 -27.18 -21.34 -35.24
C LYS A 279 -27.86 -22.66 -34.86
N THR A 280 -28.54 -22.73 -33.73
CA THR A 280 -29.27 -23.94 -33.30
C THR A 280 -30.51 -24.20 -34.17
N GLN A 281 -31.20 -23.15 -34.64
CA GLN A 281 -32.34 -23.28 -35.56
C GLN A 281 -31.98 -23.63 -37.01
N ARG A 282 -30.70 -23.55 -37.40
CA ARG A 282 -30.22 -23.98 -38.73
C ARG A 282 -29.70 -25.42 -38.75
N GLN A 283 -29.73 -26.11 -37.61
CA GLN A 283 -29.30 -27.51 -37.46
C GLN A 283 -30.47 -28.47 -37.20
N HIS A 284 -31.70 -27.96 -37.28
CA HIS A 284 -32.95 -28.73 -37.37
C HIS A 284 -33.67 -28.32 -38.65
#